data_AF-A0A6I3T6J1-F1
#
_entry.id   AF-A0A6I3T6J1-F1
#
_cell.length_a   1.000
_cell.length_b   1.000
_cell.length_c   1.000
_cell.angle_alpha   90.00
_cell.angle_beta   90.00
_cell.angle_gamma   90.00
#
_symmetry.space_group_name_H-M   'P 1'
#
loop_
_entity.id
_entity.type
_entity.pdbx_description
1 polymer ?
#
loop_
_entity_poly.entity_id
_entity_poly.type
_entity_poly.pdbx_seq_one_letter_code
_entity_poly.pdbx_strand_id
1 'polypeptide(L)'
;MRKLLIVTLVVLLSIALCNALDAHDYYVHFDGDEVDGPLGVLLAMLFAGGGLVLGTVIILAVAVFLCVLFTGLGVMVLAGLGLGCVVVAALAAPFLLPVLIPLAIVWYIVRRNRSKRDEMLKGAAV
;
A
#
# COMPACT_ATOMS: atom_id res chain seq x y z
N MET A 1 39.45 19.01 25.70
CA MET A 1 38.78 19.99 24.81
C MET A 1 37.67 19.38 23.94
N ARG A 2 37.78 18.13 23.45
CA ARG A 2 36.71 17.45 22.66
C ARG A 2 35.33 17.39 23.35
N LYS A 3 35.29 17.18 24.67
CA LYS A 3 34.03 17.10 25.43
C LYS A 3 33.27 18.43 25.44
N LEU A 4 33.99 19.55 25.48
CA LEU A 4 33.38 20.88 25.42
C LEU A 4 32.78 21.14 24.04
N LEU A 5 33.47 20.78 22.96
CA LEU A 5 32.94 20.92 21.60
C LEU A 5 31.64 20.14 21.41
N ILE A 6 31.54 18.92 21.95
CA ILE A 6 30.31 18.12 21.87
C ILE A 6 29.19 18.77 22.69
N VAL A 7 29.49 19.25 23.91
CA VAL A 7 28.49 19.93 24.75
C VAL A 7 28.01 21.22 24.09
N THR A 8 28.91 22.04 23.54
CA THR A 8 28.54 23.27 22.84
C THR A 8 27.76 22.97 21.56
N LEU A 9 28.12 21.91 20.81
CA LEU A 9 27.38 21.49 19.63
C LEU A 9 25.96 21.02 19.97
N VAL A 10 25.79 20.23 21.04
CA VAL A 10 24.48 19.79 21.51
C VAL A 10 23.64 20.97 21.99
N VAL A 11 24.23 21.92 22.73
CA VAL A 11 23.54 23.13 23.18
C VAL A 11 23.15 24.02 22.00
N LEU A 12 24.04 24.20 21.01
CA LEU A 12 23.75 24.94 19.79
C LEU A 12 22.64 24.27 18.98
N LEU A 13 22.66 22.93 18.89
CA LEU A 13 21.62 22.15 18.22
C LEU A 13 20.28 22.27 18.95
N SER A 14 20.27 22.23 20.28
CA SER A 14 19.07 22.44 21.08
C SER A 14 18.49 23.85 20.92
N ILE A 15 19.33 24.89 20.89
CA ILE A 15 18.88 26.27 20.66
C ILE A 15 18.35 26.43 19.23
N ALA A 16 19.03 25.84 18.24
CA ALA A 16 18.58 25.86 16.85
C ALA A 16 17.27 25.09 16.66
N LEU A 17 17.08 23.98 17.37
CA LEU A 17 15.84 23.20 17.36
C LEU A 17 14.71 23.97 18.03
N CYS A 18 14.96 24.62 19.17
CA CYS A 18 13.98 25.51 19.80
C CYS A 18 13.59 26.66 18.88
N ASN A 19 14.56 27.29 18.19
CA ASN A 19 14.28 28.38 17.24
C ASN A 19 13.55 27.90 15.98
N ALA A 20 13.80 26.68 15.51
CA ALA A 20 13.09 26.09 14.38
C ALA A 20 11.66 25.65 14.73
N LEU A 21 11.42 25.28 15.99
CA LEU A 21 10.09 24.96 16.51
C LEU A 21 9.26 26.23 16.76
N ASP A 22 9.91 27.33 17.15
CA ASP A 22 9.30 28.66 17.35
C ASP A 22 9.03 29.40 16.02
N ALA A 23 9.81 29.10 14.96
CA ALA A 23 9.67 29.71 13.64
C ALA A 23 8.51 29.14 12.80
N HIS A 24 7.80 28.13 13.30
CA HIS A 24 6.63 27.57 12.64
C HIS A 24 5.39 27.77 13.50
N ASP A 25 4.40 28.43 12.91
CA ASP A 25 2.99 28.58 13.30
C ASP A 25 2.29 27.24 13.59
N TYR A 26 2.76 26.48 14.58
CA TYR A 26 2.13 25.24 15.05
C TYR A 26 1.15 25.58 16.18
N TYR A 27 0.08 26.29 15.83
CA TYR A 27 -1.03 26.54 16.73
C TYR A 27 -1.84 25.27 16.92
N VAL A 28 -1.80 24.69 18.12
CA VAL A 28 -2.72 23.61 18.50
C VAL A 28 -3.82 24.22 19.35
N HIS A 29 -4.95 24.52 18.71
CA HIS A 29 -6.14 25.00 19.39
C HIS A 29 -6.79 23.85 20.18
N PHE A 30 -6.72 23.93 21.52
CA PHE A 30 -7.54 23.12 22.40
C PHE A 30 -8.65 24.02 22.94
N ASP A 31 -9.89 23.74 22.56
CA ASP A 31 -11.10 24.44 23.06
C ASP A 31 -11.15 25.96 22.80
N GLY A 32 -10.55 26.42 21.70
CA GLY A 32 -10.59 27.83 21.29
C GLY A 32 -9.62 28.75 22.03
N ASP A 33 -8.92 28.25 23.06
CA ASP A 33 -7.81 28.96 23.68
C ASP A 33 -6.48 28.56 23.03
N GLU A 34 -5.67 29.58 22.72
CA GLU A 34 -4.31 29.43 22.23
C GLU A 34 -3.43 28.96 23.40
N VAL A 35 -3.13 27.66 23.44
CA VAL A 35 -2.19 27.11 24.42
C VAL A 35 -0.78 27.46 23.97
N ASP A 36 -0.38 28.69 24.26
CA ASP A 36 0.93 29.21 23.88
C ASP A 36 1.96 29.02 25.01
N GLY A 37 3.11 28.44 24.68
CA GLY A 37 4.20 28.17 25.61
C GLY A 37 4.85 26.79 25.51
N PRO A 38 5.85 26.49 26.35
CA PRO A 38 6.68 25.27 26.26
C PRO A 38 5.87 23.96 26.32
N LEU A 39 4.72 23.96 27.00
CA LEU A 39 3.83 22.81 27.08
C LEU A 39 2.95 22.65 25.83
N GLY A 40 2.60 23.76 25.16
CA GLY A 40 1.88 23.76 23.88
C GLY A 40 2.71 23.10 22.78
N VAL A 41 4.00 23.41 22.70
CA VAL A 41 4.94 22.77 21.75
C VAL A 41 5.07 21.26 22.00
N LEU A 42 5.12 20.82 23.27
CA LEU A 42 5.20 19.39 23.59
C LEU A 42 3.90 18.64 23.23
N LEU A 43 2.74 19.24 23.49
CA LEU A 43 1.45 18.70 23.08
C LEU A 43 1.31 18.68 21.55
N ALA A 44 1.75 19.74 20.88
CA ALA A 44 1.76 19.84 19.43
C ALA A 44 2.65 18.77 18.80
N MET A 45 3.84 18.55 19.35
CA MET A 45 4.76 17.53 18.84
C MET A 45 4.23 16.11 19.10
N LEU A 46 3.55 15.88 20.24
CA LEU A 46 2.90 14.61 20.53
C LEU A 46 1.70 14.33 19.62
N PHE A 47 0.85 15.32 19.36
CA PHE A 47 -0.33 15.16 18.49
C PHE A 47 0.04 15.15 17.01
N ALA A 48 1.01 15.96 16.57
CA ALA A 48 1.51 15.93 15.20
C ALA A 48 2.25 14.62 14.92
N GLY A 49 3.14 14.20 15.83
CA GLY A 49 3.86 12.94 15.72
C GLY A 49 2.95 11.72 15.88
N GLY A 50 2.09 11.72 16.89
CA GLY A 50 1.14 10.64 17.17
C GLY A 50 0.08 10.51 16.09
N GLY A 51 -0.43 11.63 15.57
CA GLY A 51 -1.37 11.70 14.46
C GLY A 51 -0.77 11.17 13.16
N LEU A 52 0.51 11.45 12.87
CA LEU A 52 1.21 10.88 11.73
C LEU A 52 1.38 9.36 11.86
N VAL A 53 1.78 8.86 13.02
CA VAL A 53 1.96 7.41 13.23
C VAL A 53 0.62 6.69 13.10
N LEU A 54 -0.44 7.17 13.76
CA LEU A 54 -1.77 6.58 13.61
C LEU A 54 -2.30 6.69 12.17
N GLY A 55 -2.11 7.86 11.55
CA GLY A 55 -2.51 8.09 10.15
C GLY A 55 -1.85 7.11 9.20
N THR A 56 -0.54 6.88 9.33
CA THR A 56 0.16 5.92 8.48
C THR A 56 -0.35 4.49 8.68
N VAL A 57 -0.57 4.06 9.93
CA VAL A 57 -1.12 2.72 10.22
C VAL A 57 -2.51 2.54 9.60
N ILE A 58 -3.38 3.54 9.72
CA ILE A 58 -4.74 3.49 9.14
C ILE A 58 -4.67 3.43 7.61
N ILE A 59 -3.86 4.27 6.97
CA ILE A 59 -3.70 4.27 5.51
C ILE A 59 -3.18 2.92 5.01
N LEU A 60 -2.22 2.33 5.74
CA LEU A 60 -1.66 1.03 5.39
C LEU A 60 -2.72 -0.08 5.48
N ALA A 61 -3.54 -0.06 6.54
CA ALA A 61 -4.66 -1.00 6.69
C ALA A 61 -5.69 -0.85 5.55
N VAL A 62 -6.07 0.38 5.19
CA VAL A 62 -6.97 0.66 4.07
C VAL A 62 -6.37 0.20 2.75
N ALA A 63 -5.08 0.43 2.51
CA ALA A 63 -4.39 0.00 1.30
C ALA A 63 -4.41 -1.53 1.15
N VAL A 64 -4.15 -2.27 2.23
CA VAL A 64 -4.23 -3.75 2.22
C VAL A 64 -5.66 -4.21 1.92
N PHE A 65 -6.66 -3.60 2.55
CA PHE A 65 -8.06 -3.91 2.28
C PHE A 65 -8.44 -3.68 0.81
N LEU A 66 -8.02 -2.54 0.24
CA LEU A 66 -8.24 -2.25 -1.18
C LEU A 66 -7.53 -3.25 -2.09
N CYS A 67 -6.28 -3.62 -1.82
CA CYS A 67 -5.58 -4.65 -2.59
C CYS A 67 -6.35 -5.98 -2.64
N VAL A 68 -6.87 -6.43 -1.49
CA VAL A 68 -7.69 -7.65 -1.42
C VAL A 68 -8.99 -7.49 -2.20
N LEU A 69 -9.67 -6.35 -2.05
CA LEU A 69 -10.93 -6.06 -2.72
C LEU A 69 -10.77 -6.00 -4.24
N PHE A 70 -9.74 -5.31 -4.74
CA PHE A 70 -9.42 -5.27 -6.17
C PHE A 70 -9.00 -6.63 -6.72
N THR A 71 -8.28 -7.44 -5.93
CA THR A 71 -7.97 -8.82 -6.31
C THR A 71 -9.25 -9.66 -6.44
N GLY A 72 -10.20 -9.51 -5.50
CA GLY A 72 -11.50 -10.18 -5.56
C GLY A 72 -12.34 -9.75 -6.76
N LEU A 73 -12.49 -8.45 -6.98
CA LEU A 73 -13.25 -7.91 -8.12
C LEU A 73 -12.62 -8.28 -9.46
N GLY A 74 -11.29 -8.25 -9.58
CA GLY A 74 -10.60 -8.65 -10.81
C GLY A 74 -10.91 -10.09 -11.21
N VAL A 75 -10.86 -11.02 -10.25
CA VAL A 75 -11.19 -12.43 -10.50
C VAL A 75 -12.66 -12.60 -10.87
N MET A 76 -13.59 -11.88 -10.23
CA MET A 76 -15.02 -11.92 -10.55
C MET A 76 -15.31 -11.46 -11.98
N VAL A 77 -14.67 -10.38 -12.44
CA VAL A 77 -14.85 -9.87 -13.81
C VAL A 77 -14.32 -10.86 -14.85
N LEU A 78 -13.12 -11.43 -14.62
CA LEU A 78 -12.57 -12.45 -15.53
C LEU A 78 -13.44 -13.71 -15.58
N ALA A 79 -13.95 -14.16 -14.43
CA ALA A 79 -14.84 -15.31 -14.36
C ALA A 79 -16.16 -15.05 -15.11
N GLY A 80 -16.78 -13.87 -14.89
CA GLY A 80 -18.01 -13.46 -15.57
C GLY A 80 -17.84 -13.35 -17.08
N LEU A 81 -16.73 -12.76 -17.55
CA LEU A 81 -16.43 -12.66 -18.98
C LEU A 81 -16.22 -14.05 -19.61
N GLY A 82 -15.46 -14.92 -18.95
CA GLY A 82 -15.24 -16.29 -19.41
C GLY A 82 -16.54 -17.08 -19.52
N LEU A 83 -17.40 -16.99 -18.51
CA LEU A 83 -18.69 -17.67 -18.50
C LEU A 83 -19.64 -17.10 -19.57
N GLY A 84 -19.63 -15.77 -19.76
CA GLY A 84 -20.35 -15.09 -20.84
C GLY A 84 -19.93 -15.58 -22.23
N CYS A 85 -18.62 -15.71 -22.49
CA CYS A 85 -18.12 -16.27 -23.74
C CYS A 85 -18.59 -17.71 -23.97
N VAL A 86 -18.62 -18.54 -22.93
CA VAL A 86 -19.12 -19.93 -23.01
C VAL A 86 -20.62 -19.96 -23.33
N VAL A 87 -21.42 -19.10 -22.69
CA VAL A 87 -22.86 -19.01 -22.95
C VAL A 87 -23.14 -18.52 -24.38
N VAL A 88 -22.42 -17.49 -24.85
CA VAL A 88 -22.55 -17.02 -26.24
C VAL A 88 -22.13 -18.11 -27.23
N ALA A 89 -21.05 -18.85 -26.96
CA ALA A 89 -20.64 -19.98 -27.79
C ALA A 89 -21.70 -21.11 -27.81
N ALA A 90 -22.34 -21.37 -26.68
CA ALA A 90 -23.41 -22.37 -26.58
C ALA A 90 -24.68 -21.95 -27.34
N LEU A 91 -25.01 -20.66 -27.36
CA LEU A 91 -26.18 -20.12 -28.07
C LEU A 91 -25.93 -19.97 -29.58
N ALA A 92 -24.72 -19.60 -30.00
CA ALA A 92 -24.40 -19.35 -31.40
C ALA A 92 -24.30 -20.63 -32.26
N ALA A 93 -23.91 -21.77 -31.66
CA ALA A 93 -23.90 -23.05 -32.36
C ALA A 93 -23.99 -24.22 -31.35
N PRO A 94 -25.10 -24.98 -31.30
CA PRO A 94 -25.23 -26.14 -30.42
C PRO A 94 -24.22 -27.26 -30.73
N PHE A 95 -23.55 -27.18 -31.89
CA PHE A 95 -22.51 -28.10 -32.36
C PHE A 95 -21.08 -27.72 -31.96
N LEU A 96 -20.87 -26.63 -31.22
CA LEU A 96 -19.54 -26.19 -30.78
C LEU A 96 -19.11 -26.83 -29.45
N LEU A 97 -20.05 -27.44 -28.71
CA LEU A 97 -19.81 -28.20 -27.47
C LEU A 97 -18.75 -29.31 -27.61
N PRO A 98 -18.75 -30.17 -28.66
CA PRO A 98 -17.71 -31.18 -28.85
C PRO A 98 -16.34 -30.60 -29.19
N VAL A 99 -16.28 -29.38 -29.74
CA VAL A 99 -15.03 -28.71 -30.16
C VAL A 99 -14.44 -27.85 -29.03
N LEU A 100 -15.29 -27.33 -28.14
CA LEU A 100 -14.86 -26.54 -26.99
C LEU A 100 -14.11 -27.39 -25.95
N ILE A 101 -14.49 -28.66 -25.78
CA ILE A 101 -13.81 -29.62 -24.89
C ILE A 101 -12.33 -29.83 -25.30
N PRO A 102 -11.98 -30.21 -26.54
CA PRO A 102 -10.59 -30.36 -26.94
C PRO A 102 -9.82 -29.03 -26.92
N LEU A 103 -10.47 -27.91 -27.26
CA LEU A 103 -9.82 -26.60 -27.16
C LEU A 103 -9.48 -26.24 -25.71
N ALA A 104 -10.38 -26.52 -24.76
CA ALA A 104 -10.14 -26.31 -23.33
C ALA A 104 -9.02 -27.21 -22.79
N ILE A 105 -8.95 -28.46 -23.23
CA ILE A 105 -7.87 -29.40 -22.87
C ILE A 105 -6.51 -28.90 -23.39
N VAL A 106 -6.44 -28.52 -24.68
CA VAL A 106 -5.20 -28.00 -25.28
C VAL A 106 -4.77 -26.71 -24.57
N TRP A 107 -5.71 -25.81 -24.29
CA TRP A 107 -5.41 -24.58 -23.56
C TRP A 107 -4.91 -24.84 -22.13
N TYR A 108 -5.52 -25.79 -21.41
CA TYR A 108 -5.09 -26.18 -20.07
C TYR A 108 -3.66 -26.75 -20.07
N ILE A 109 -3.33 -27.61 -21.04
CA ILE A 109 -1.99 -28.20 -21.20
C ILE A 109 -0.95 -27.12 -21.53
N VAL A 110 -1.24 -26.23 -22.48
CA VAL A 110 -0.32 -25.15 -22.88
C VAL A 110 -0.08 -24.18 -21.73
N ARG A 111 -1.13 -23.81 -20.98
CA ARG A 111 -1.03 -22.96 -19.79
C ARG A 111 -0.13 -23.60 -18.73
N ARG A 112 -0.34 -24.89 -18.45
CA ARG A 112 0.47 -25.63 -17.46
C ARG A 112 1.93 -25.75 -17.86
N ASN A 113 2.22 -25.96 -19.14
CA ASN A 113 3.60 -26.05 -19.64
C ASN A 113 4.33 -24.70 -19.64
N ARG A 114 3.63 -23.58 -19.90
CA ARG A 114 4.25 -22.25 -19.76
C ARG A 114 4.65 -21.96 -18.31
N SER A 115 3.76 -22.22 -17.35
CA SER A 115 4.07 -22.02 -15.93
C SER A 115 5.28 -22.84 -15.45
N LYS A 116 5.42 -24.09 -15.91
CA LYS A 116 6.59 -24.92 -15.58
C LYS A 116 7.89 -24.42 -16.23
N ARG A 117 7.83 -23.93 -17.47
CA ARG A 117 9.01 -23.38 -18.15
C ARG A 117 9.50 -22.10 -17.47
N ASP A 118 8.59 -21.25 -17.01
CA ASP A 118 8.94 -20.02 -16.31
C ASP A 118 9.59 -20.30 -14.94
N GLU A 119 9.17 -21.38 -14.25
CA GLU A 119 9.85 -21.87 -13.04
C GLU A 119 11.25 -22.44 -13.34
N MET A 120 11.42 -23.21 -14.41
CA MET A 120 12.73 -23.76 -14.80
C MET A 120 13.71 -22.67 -15.22
N LEU A 121 13.25 -21.62 -15.90
CA LEU A 121 14.09 -20.47 -16.26
C LEU A 121 14.51 -19.65 -15.04
N LYS A 122 13.66 -19.56 -14.02
CA LYS A 122 14.03 -18.94 -12.72
C LYS A 122 15.01 -19.80 -11.93
N GLY A 123 14.89 -21.13 -11.99
CA GLY A 123 15.83 -22.06 -11.36
C GLY A 123 17.19 -22.18 -12.08
N ALA A 124 17.26 -21.90 -13.37
CA ALA A 124 18.51 -21.89 -14.15
C ALA A 124 19.26 -20.54 -14.10
N ALA A 125 18.65 -19.51 -13.50
CA ALA A 125 19.21 -18.17 -13.32
C ALA A 125 19.74 -17.90 -11.90
N VAL A 126 19.78 -18.93 -11.04
CA VAL A 126 20.42 -18.96 -9.72
C VAL A 126 21.66 -19.85 -9.80
#